data_AF-A0A969DR97-F1
#
_entry.id   AF-A0A969DR97-F1
#
_cell.length_a   1.000
_cell.length_b   1.000
_cell.length_c   1.000
_cell.angle_alpha   90.00
_cell.angle_beta   90.00
_cell.angle_gamma   90.00
#
_symmetry.space_group_name_H-M   'P 1'
#
loop_
_entity.id
_entity.type
_entity.pdbx_description
1 polymer ?
#
loop_
_entity_poly.entity_id
_entity_poly.type
_entity_poly.pdbx_seq_one_letter_code
_entity_poly.pdbx_strand_id
1 'polypeptide(L)'
;MSAKSTLGKNLQNAIARGGVEHAIAFCNLQAMPLVDSLSHKYHANISRVSTKARNPADRPNDIESQLLEAYSYQWKDSIALKANVQALDEHRYLFTKPILIDNALCLTCHGTLHNGLKEETLEFIKTKYPDDEATGYSLGDLRGMWSIVIDKKEVVQSIE
;
A
#
# COMPACT_ATOMS: atom_id res chain seq x y z
N MET A 1 -9.78 -10.65 9.45
CA MET A 1 -9.22 -10.44 8.09
C MET A 1 -8.25 -9.27 8.15
N SER A 2 -7.06 -9.36 7.54
CA SER A 2 -6.07 -8.28 7.56
C SER A 2 -6.36 -7.20 6.51
N ALA A 3 -5.85 -5.98 6.70
CA ALA A 3 -6.01 -4.88 5.74
C ALA A 3 -5.57 -5.25 4.30
N LYS A 4 -4.43 -5.95 4.16
CA LYS A 4 -3.97 -6.50 2.87
C LYS A 4 -5.01 -7.43 2.22
N SER A 5 -5.61 -8.33 2.99
CA SER A 5 -6.59 -9.30 2.46
C SER A 5 -7.87 -8.60 2.01
N THR A 6 -8.38 -7.66 2.81
CA THR A 6 -9.58 -6.90 2.46
C THR A 6 -9.37 -6.07 1.20
N LEU A 7 -8.25 -5.35 1.10
CA LEU A 7 -7.90 -4.57 -0.10
C LEU A 7 -7.77 -5.46 -1.33
N GLY A 8 -7.05 -6.59 -1.21
CA GLY A 8 -6.87 -7.54 -2.31
C GLY A 8 -8.19 -8.12 -2.83
N LYS A 9 -9.11 -8.50 -1.93
CA LYS A 9 -10.45 -9.00 -2.31
C LYS A 9 -11.27 -7.94 -3.04
N ASN A 10 -11.28 -6.70 -2.54
CA ASN A 10 -12.04 -5.63 -3.16
C ASN A 10 -11.47 -5.26 -4.54
N LEU A 11 -10.15 -5.26 -4.69
CA LEU A 11 -9.48 -5.09 -5.98
C LEU A 11 -9.90 -6.16 -6.97
N GLN A 12 -9.82 -7.44 -6.58
CA GLN A 12 -10.22 -8.56 -7.45
C GLN A 12 -11.68 -8.46 -7.87
N ASN A 13 -12.58 -8.09 -6.94
CA ASN A 13 -13.99 -7.87 -7.24
C ASN A 13 -14.22 -6.71 -8.22
N ALA A 14 -13.50 -5.60 -8.07
CA ALA A 14 -13.59 -4.46 -8.99
C ALA A 14 -13.12 -4.86 -10.40
N ILE A 15 -11.99 -5.58 -10.50
CA ILE A 15 -11.49 -6.09 -11.78
C ILE A 15 -12.50 -7.05 -12.41
N ALA A 16 -13.09 -7.96 -11.64
CA ALA A 16 -14.09 -8.90 -12.16
C ALA A 16 -15.37 -8.20 -12.68
N ARG A 17 -15.74 -7.05 -12.12
CA ARG A 17 -16.95 -6.32 -12.51
C ARG A 17 -16.78 -5.44 -13.75
N GLY A 18 -15.62 -4.84 -13.95
CA GLY A 18 -15.44 -3.83 -15.00
C GLY A 18 -14.02 -3.69 -15.52
N GLY A 19 -13.15 -4.67 -15.26
CA GLY A 19 -11.76 -4.67 -15.73
C GLY A 19 -10.85 -3.71 -14.96
N VAL A 20 -9.67 -3.50 -15.51
CA VAL A 20 -8.57 -2.76 -14.86
C VAL A 20 -8.90 -1.27 -14.69
N GLU A 21 -9.54 -0.64 -15.68
CA GLU A 21 -9.95 0.76 -15.59
C GLU A 21 -10.97 0.99 -14.47
N HIS A 22 -11.96 0.10 -14.35
CA HIS A 22 -12.93 0.16 -13.24
C HIS A 22 -12.23 -0.01 -11.90
N ALA A 23 -11.24 -0.90 -11.80
CA ALA A 23 -10.46 -1.08 -10.59
C ALA A 23 -9.58 0.13 -10.26
N ILE A 24 -9.03 0.83 -11.25
CA ILE A 24 -8.28 2.09 -11.04
C ILE A 24 -9.21 3.18 -10.52
N ALA A 25 -10.40 3.33 -11.11
CA ALA A 25 -11.40 4.27 -10.63
C ALA A 25 -11.87 3.94 -9.20
N PHE A 26 -12.08 2.64 -8.91
CA PHE A 26 -12.37 2.15 -7.57
C PHE A 26 -11.24 2.48 -6.59
N CYS A 27 -9.97 2.27 -6.96
CA CYS A 27 -8.84 2.62 -6.10
C CYS A 27 -8.76 4.13 -5.84
N ASN A 28 -9.09 4.96 -6.83
CA ASN A 28 -9.06 6.43 -6.71
C ASN A 28 -10.17 6.96 -5.78
N LEU A 29 -11.36 6.35 -5.84
CA LEU A 29 -12.54 6.83 -5.12
C LEU A 29 -12.81 6.09 -3.80
N GLN A 30 -12.42 4.82 -3.67
CA GLN A 30 -12.91 3.89 -2.64
C GLN A 30 -11.81 3.20 -1.81
N ALA A 31 -10.54 3.34 -2.16
CA ALA A 31 -9.47 2.80 -1.32
C ALA A 31 -9.42 3.48 0.06
N MET A 32 -9.76 4.77 0.15
CA MET A 32 -9.82 5.51 1.41
C MET A 32 -10.97 5.02 2.32
N PRO A 33 -12.24 4.93 1.89
CA PRO A 33 -13.34 4.40 2.72
C PRO A 33 -13.10 3.02 3.35
N LEU A 34 -12.39 2.12 2.64
CA LEU A 34 -12.08 0.79 3.17
C LEU A 34 -11.02 0.84 4.26
N VAL A 35 -10.00 1.66 4.05
CA VAL A 35 -8.97 1.95 5.05
C VAL A 35 -9.61 2.64 6.24
N ASP A 36 -10.55 3.57 6.03
CA ASP A 36 -11.30 4.25 7.08
C ASP A 36 -12.14 3.27 7.89
N SER A 37 -12.87 2.36 7.24
CA SER A 37 -13.68 1.35 7.96
C SER A 37 -12.84 0.45 8.86
N LEU A 38 -11.67 0.00 8.38
CA LEU A 38 -10.75 -0.78 9.22
C LEU A 38 -10.13 0.08 10.31
N SER A 39 -9.82 1.34 10.02
CA SER A 39 -9.27 2.30 10.98
C SER A 39 -10.25 2.55 12.13
N HIS A 40 -11.53 2.74 11.81
CA HIS A 40 -12.61 2.86 12.79
C HIS A 40 -12.81 1.58 13.60
N LYS A 41 -12.82 0.41 12.94
CA LYS A 41 -13.01 -0.88 13.63
C LYS A 41 -11.88 -1.19 14.63
N TYR A 42 -10.65 -0.83 14.29
CA TYR A 42 -9.47 -1.17 15.09
C TYR A 42 -8.93 0.01 15.90
N HIS A 43 -9.61 1.16 15.90
CA HIS A 43 -9.16 2.40 16.52
C HIS A 43 -7.68 2.72 16.20
N ALA A 44 -7.31 2.50 14.94
CA ALA A 44 -5.95 2.62 14.44
C ALA A 44 -5.93 3.48 13.19
N ASN A 45 -4.86 4.24 12.95
CA ASN A 45 -4.65 4.87 11.65
C ASN A 45 -3.90 3.88 10.76
N ILE A 46 -4.55 3.41 9.70
CA ILE A 46 -3.96 2.47 8.74
C ILE A 46 -3.66 3.24 7.46
N SER A 47 -2.46 3.11 6.92
CA SER A 47 -2.11 3.71 5.62
C SER A 47 -1.14 2.80 4.84
N ARG A 48 -0.96 3.13 3.55
CA ARG A 48 0.12 2.59 2.74
C ARG A 48 1.00 3.74 2.33
N VAL A 49 2.31 3.56 2.44
CA VAL A 49 3.28 4.60 2.10
C VAL A 49 4.34 4.08 1.14
N SER A 50 4.80 4.95 0.24
CA SER A 50 5.80 4.62 -0.76
C SER A 50 6.57 5.83 -1.23
N THR A 51 7.86 5.63 -1.52
CA THR A 51 8.70 6.63 -2.19
C THR A 51 8.32 6.87 -3.65
N LYS A 52 7.59 5.94 -4.28
CA LYS A 52 6.99 6.08 -5.62
C LYS A 52 5.48 5.98 -5.49
N ALA A 53 4.88 7.07 -5.00
CA ALA A 53 3.47 7.10 -4.64
C ALA A 53 2.58 7.24 -5.88
N ARG A 54 1.40 6.58 -5.86
CA ARG A 54 0.36 6.80 -6.89
C ARG A 54 -0.55 7.94 -6.49
N ASN A 55 -0.96 7.93 -5.23
CA ASN A 55 -1.65 9.04 -4.61
C ASN A 55 -0.60 9.86 -3.84
N PRO A 56 -0.49 11.18 -4.04
CA PRO A 56 0.41 12.02 -3.26
C PRO A 56 0.25 11.91 -1.74
N ALA A 57 -0.97 11.58 -1.25
CA ALA A 57 -1.22 11.34 0.17
C ALA A 57 -0.52 10.09 0.74
N ASP A 58 -0.05 9.17 -0.12
CA ASP A 58 0.71 7.98 0.26
C ASP A 58 2.23 8.25 0.34
N ARG A 59 2.67 9.52 0.27
CA ARG A 59 4.08 9.87 0.47
C ARG A 59 4.46 9.70 1.95
N PRO A 60 5.63 9.13 2.25
CA PRO A 60 6.05 8.91 3.62
C PRO A 60 6.38 10.23 4.33
N ASN A 61 6.12 10.28 5.64
CA ASN A 61 6.72 11.28 6.53
C ASN A 61 8.18 10.94 6.88
N ASP A 62 8.82 11.72 7.74
CA ASP A 62 10.24 11.57 8.09
C ASP A 62 10.57 10.18 8.69
N ILE A 63 9.74 9.67 9.61
CA ILE A 63 9.94 8.37 10.25
C ILE A 63 9.68 7.25 9.24
N GLU A 64 8.62 7.37 8.45
CA GLU A 64 8.26 6.40 7.43
C GLU A 64 9.32 6.32 6.32
N SER A 65 9.97 7.45 5.99
CA SER A 65 11.04 7.53 5.00
C SER A 65 12.26 6.75 5.47
N GLN A 66 12.66 6.90 6.73
CA GLN A 66 13.77 6.15 7.32
C GLN A 66 13.49 4.64 7.34
N LEU A 67 12.26 4.24 7.67
CA LEU A 67 11.85 2.83 7.67
C LEU A 67 11.81 2.24 6.25
N LEU A 68 11.30 3.01 5.26
CA LEU A 68 11.32 2.60 3.86
C LEU A 68 12.74 2.47 3.33
N GLU A 69 13.66 3.35 3.74
CA GLU A 69 15.08 3.25 3.40
C GLU A 69 15.69 1.97 3.97
N ALA A 70 15.41 1.66 5.25
CA ALA A 70 15.86 0.41 5.87
C ALA A 70 15.28 -0.84 5.19
N TYR A 71 14.02 -0.81 4.75
CA TYR A 71 13.45 -1.90 3.95
C TYR A 71 14.05 -1.98 2.56
N SER A 72 14.32 -0.85 1.90
CA SER A 72 14.99 -0.80 0.61
C SER A 72 16.40 -1.38 0.69
N TYR A 73 17.16 -1.06 1.75
CA TYR A 73 18.47 -1.63 2.01
C TYR A 73 18.39 -3.16 2.16
N GLN A 74 17.51 -3.65 3.04
CA GLN A 74 17.31 -5.09 3.23
C GLN A 74 16.90 -5.81 1.94
N TRP A 75 16.01 -5.20 1.15
CA TRP A 75 15.55 -5.75 -0.12
C TRP A 75 16.69 -5.87 -1.14
N LYS A 76 17.53 -4.82 -1.29
CA LYS A 76 18.68 -4.83 -2.20
C LYS A 76 19.72 -5.88 -1.82
N ASP A 77 19.95 -6.04 -0.53
CA ASP A 77 20.93 -6.99 0.00
C ASP A 77 20.34 -8.40 0.19
N SER A 78 19.12 -8.65 -0.30
CA SER A 78 18.41 -9.94 -0.15
C SER A 78 18.26 -10.42 1.29
N ILE A 79 18.23 -9.49 2.25
CA ILE A 79 17.96 -9.74 3.65
C ILE A 79 16.46 -9.94 3.84
N ALA A 80 16.09 -10.89 4.71
CA ALA A 80 14.70 -11.20 4.98
C ALA A 80 13.93 -9.98 5.51
N LEU A 81 12.97 -9.50 4.72
CA LEU A 81 12.08 -8.41 5.07
C LEU A 81 11.07 -8.83 6.15
N LYS A 82 11.17 -8.23 7.33
CA LYS A 82 10.27 -8.50 8.48
C LYS A 82 9.42 -7.26 8.81
N ALA A 83 8.24 -7.50 9.39
CA ALA A 83 7.48 -6.41 9.98
C ALA A 83 8.25 -5.81 11.17
N ASN A 84 8.04 -4.52 11.42
CA ASN A 84 8.63 -3.79 12.55
C ASN A 84 7.53 -3.25 13.45
N VAL A 85 7.80 -3.17 14.75
CA VAL A 85 6.97 -2.45 15.72
C VAL A 85 7.90 -1.59 16.55
N GLN A 86 7.61 -0.30 16.63
CA GLN A 86 8.35 0.63 17.47
C GLN A 86 7.41 1.59 18.18
N ALA A 87 7.85 2.15 19.30
CA ALA A 87 7.17 3.29 19.89
C ALA A 87 7.24 4.46 18.90
N LEU A 88 6.07 5.02 18.56
CA LEU A 88 6.03 6.29 17.84
C LEU A 88 6.21 7.45 18.82
N ASP A 89 5.60 7.32 20.00
CA ASP A 89 5.70 8.24 21.13
C ASP A 89 5.30 7.55 22.46
N GLU A 90 5.06 8.34 23.50
CA GLU A 90 4.64 7.86 24.82
C GLU A 90 3.29 7.13 24.82
N HIS A 91 2.43 7.38 23.84
CA HIS A 91 1.05 6.87 23.78
C HIS A 91 0.79 5.93 22.61
N ARG A 92 1.64 5.92 21.58
CA ARG A 92 1.37 5.20 20.33
C ARG A 92 2.49 4.26 19.92
N TYR A 93 2.11 3.17 19.27
CA TYR A 93 3.01 2.30 18.51
C TYR A 93 2.84 2.53 17.01
N LEU A 94 3.93 2.39 16.28
CA LEU A 94 3.95 2.30 14.83
C LEU A 94 4.32 0.86 14.43
N PHE A 95 3.39 0.16 13.79
CA PHE A 95 3.63 -1.09 13.10
C PHE A 95 3.85 -0.82 11.61
N THR A 96 4.92 -1.36 11.04
CA THR A 96 5.17 -1.30 9.60
C THR A 96 5.38 -2.68 9.01
N LYS A 97 4.91 -2.86 7.76
CA LYS A 97 5.12 -4.11 7.03
C LYS A 97 5.37 -3.85 5.54
N PRO A 98 6.49 -4.33 4.97
CA PRO A 98 6.82 -4.08 3.58
C PRO A 98 5.79 -4.72 2.63
N ILE A 99 5.56 -4.05 1.51
CA ILE A 99 4.69 -4.49 0.42
C ILE A 99 5.59 -4.80 -0.77
N LEU A 100 5.61 -6.07 -1.16
CA LEU A 100 6.28 -6.55 -2.36
C LEU A 100 5.27 -6.70 -3.50
N ILE A 101 5.75 -6.54 -4.74
CA ILE A 101 5.05 -7.00 -5.93
C ILE A 101 5.13 -8.53 -5.94
N ASP A 102 4.09 -9.19 -5.43
CA ASP A 102 4.10 -10.64 -5.19
C ASP A 102 3.40 -11.47 -6.28
N ASN A 103 2.77 -10.82 -7.27
CA ASN A 103 2.09 -11.51 -8.36
C ASN A 103 1.95 -10.64 -9.63
N ALA A 104 1.56 -11.28 -10.74
CA ALA A 104 1.39 -10.63 -12.05
C ALA A 104 0.22 -9.63 -12.11
N LEU A 105 -0.81 -9.78 -11.27
CA LEU A 105 -1.93 -8.83 -11.20
C LEU A 105 -1.43 -7.43 -10.79
N CYS A 106 -0.47 -7.36 -9.86
CA CYS A 106 0.13 -6.10 -9.45
C CYS A 106 0.80 -5.37 -10.63
N LEU A 107 1.44 -6.11 -11.52
CA LEU A 107 2.16 -5.58 -12.69
C LEU A 107 1.22 -4.99 -13.74
N THR A 108 -0.07 -5.35 -13.74
CA THR A 108 -1.07 -4.75 -14.66
C THR A 108 -1.17 -3.23 -14.54
N CYS A 109 -0.86 -2.69 -13.36
CA CYS A 109 -0.93 -1.26 -13.05
C CYS A 109 0.41 -0.66 -12.60
N HIS A 110 1.32 -1.49 -12.09
CA HIS A 110 2.61 -1.07 -11.52
C HIS A 110 3.82 -1.51 -12.36
N GLY A 111 3.63 -2.32 -13.41
CA GLY A 111 4.70 -2.83 -14.26
C GLY A 111 5.38 -1.76 -15.12
N THR A 112 6.33 -2.18 -15.97
CA THR A 112 6.88 -1.35 -17.04
C THR A 112 5.96 -1.37 -18.26
N LEU A 113 6.00 -0.29 -19.06
CA LEU A 113 5.25 -0.23 -20.31
C LEU A 113 5.66 -1.41 -21.21
N HIS A 114 4.66 -2.07 -21.82
CA HIS A 114 4.81 -3.27 -22.65
C HIS A 114 5.30 -4.54 -21.92
N ASN A 115 5.48 -4.49 -20.59
CA ASN A 115 5.78 -5.67 -19.77
C ASN A 115 4.98 -5.62 -18.46
N GLY A 116 3.73 -6.07 -18.56
CA GLY A 116 2.74 -6.01 -17.48
C GLY A 116 1.77 -4.83 -17.61
N LEU A 117 2.28 -3.62 -17.89
CA LEU A 117 1.47 -2.41 -18.02
C LEU A 117 1.17 -2.09 -19.51
N LYS A 118 -0.11 -2.03 -19.86
CA LYS A 118 -0.59 -1.61 -21.18
C LYS A 118 -0.61 -0.09 -21.30
N GLU A 119 -0.50 0.41 -22.53
CA GLU A 119 -0.53 1.85 -22.83
C GLU A 119 -1.88 2.48 -22.45
N GLU A 120 -2.99 1.86 -22.85
CA GLU A 120 -4.35 2.26 -22.46
C GLU A 120 -4.51 2.39 -20.92
N THR A 121 -3.99 1.41 -20.17
CA THR A 121 -4.01 1.44 -18.71
C THR A 121 -3.18 2.60 -18.15
N LEU A 122 -1.98 2.85 -18.71
CA LEU A 122 -1.13 3.95 -18.28
C LEU A 122 -1.77 5.32 -18.55
N GLU A 123 -2.37 5.49 -19.72
CA GLU A 123 -3.14 6.70 -20.05
C GLU A 123 -4.27 6.91 -19.05
N PHE A 124 -5.07 5.87 -18.79
CA PHE A 124 -6.16 5.96 -17.82
C PHE A 124 -5.66 6.28 -16.40
N ILE A 125 -4.55 5.67 -15.96
CA ILE A 125 -3.91 6.01 -14.69
C ILE A 125 -3.58 7.50 -14.65
N LYS A 126 -2.94 8.05 -15.69
CA LYS A 126 -2.56 9.48 -15.75
C LYS A 126 -3.78 10.41 -15.67
N THR A 127 -4.94 10.00 -16.20
CA THR A 127 -6.17 10.81 -16.07
C THR A 127 -6.69 10.88 -14.62
N LYS A 128 -6.47 9.84 -13.82
CA LYS A 128 -6.93 9.75 -12.42
C LYS A 128 -5.86 10.18 -11.41
N TYR A 129 -4.60 10.05 -11.79
CA TYR A 129 -3.41 10.32 -10.99
C TYR A 129 -2.37 11.02 -11.87
N PRO A 130 -2.49 12.35 -12.07
CA PRO A 130 -1.56 13.12 -12.91
C PRO A 130 -0.11 13.06 -12.41
N ASP A 131 0.08 12.96 -11.08
CA ASP A 131 1.38 12.90 -10.41
C ASP A 131 1.81 11.46 -10.08
N ASP A 132 1.32 10.47 -10.82
CA ASP A 132 1.65 9.07 -10.56
C ASP A 132 3.13 8.74 -10.78
N GLU A 133 3.77 8.19 -9.77
CA GLU A 133 5.14 7.66 -9.84
C GLU A 133 5.19 6.13 -9.72
N ALA A 134 4.05 5.47 -9.49
CA ALA A 134 3.99 4.07 -9.09
C ALA A 134 4.05 3.06 -10.26
N THR A 135 4.86 3.31 -11.28
CA THR A 135 5.09 2.39 -12.41
C THR A 135 6.54 1.94 -12.49
N GLY A 136 6.82 0.98 -13.37
CA GLY A 136 8.17 0.51 -13.63
C GLY A 136 8.69 -0.54 -12.65
N TYR A 137 7.79 -1.28 -12.00
CA TYR A 137 8.13 -2.37 -11.10
C TYR A 137 8.23 -3.72 -11.82
N SER A 138 8.99 -4.63 -11.21
CA SER A 138 9.10 -6.04 -11.54
C SER A 138 8.58 -6.93 -10.40
N LEU A 139 8.38 -8.21 -10.68
CA LEU A 139 8.01 -9.19 -9.65
C LEU A 139 9.12 -9.28 -8.60
N GLY A 140 8.75 -9.22 -7.33
CA GLY A 140 9.68 -9.21 -6.19
C GLY A 140 10.12 -7.82 -5.74
N ASP A 141 9.82 -6.76 -6.49
CA ASP A 141 10.22 -5.40 -6.11
C ASP A 141 9.52 -4.91 -4.84
N LEU A 142 10.22 -4.09 -4.07
CA LEU A 142 9.66 -3.35 -2.96
C LEU A 142 8.78 -2.20 -3.46
N ARG A 143 7.46 -2.34 -3.31
CA ARG A 143 6.45 -1.34 -3.70
C ARG A 143 6.30 -0.23 -2.67
N GLY A 144 6.50 -0.53 -1.39
CA GLY A 144 6.28 0.39 -0.28
C GLY A 144 6.08 -0.38 1.02
N MET A 145 5.30 0.17 1.96
CA MET A 145 4.93 -0.50 3.20
C MET A 145 3.52 -0.13 3.67
N TRP A 146 2.95 -0.99 4.50
CA TRP A 146 1.87 -0.60 5.41
C TRP A 146 2.47 0.20 6.56
N SER A 147 1.80 1.27 6.96
CA SER A 147 2.09 2.07 8.15
C SER A 147 0.82 2.08 9.01
N ILE A 148 0.91 1.59 10.24
CA ILE A 148 -0.23 1.45 11.13
C ILE A 148 0.12 2.06 12.48
N VAL A 149 -0.54 3.15 12.82
CA VAL A 149 -0.40 3.81 14.12
C VAL A 149 -1.54 3.36 15.02
N ILE A 150 -1.19 2.82 16.19
CA ILE A 150 -2.16 2.27 17.15
C ILE A 150 -1.87 2.90 18.52
N ASP A 151 -2.91 3.37 19.19
CA ASP A 151 -2.78 3.79 20.59
C ASP A 151 -2.46 2.59 21.48
N LYS A 152 -1.53 2.75 22.42
CA LYS A 152 -1.11 1.69 23.36
C LYS A 152 -2.28 1.07 24.12
N LYS A 153 -3.28 1.89 24.47
CA LYS A 153 -4.51 1.43 25.15
C LYS A 153 -5.33 0.45 24.31
N GLU A 154 -5.25 0.52 22.98
CA GLU A 154 -6.03 -0.30 22.05
C GLU A 154 -5.35 -1.65 21.78
N VAL A 155 -4.05 -1.78 22.06
CA VAL A 155 -3.28 -3.00 21.78
C VAL A 155 -3.72 -4.19 22.65
N VAL A 156 -4.16 -3.92 23.89
CA VAL A 156 -4.55 -4.94 24.87
C VAL A 156 -6.07 -5.04 25.06
N GLN A 157 -6.85 -4.17 24.42
CA GLN A 157 -8.30 -4.30 24.43
C GLN A 157 -8.67 -5.48 23.55
N SER A 158 -9.39 -6.45 24.12
CA SER A 158 -10.04 -7.50 23.34
C SER A 158 -10.95 -6.82 22.34
N ILE A 159 -10.67 -7.00 21.06
CA ILE A 159 -11.55 -6.59 19.97
C ILE A 159 -12.79 -7.47 20.09
N GLU A 160 -13.82 -6.99 20.81
CA GLU A 160 -15.14 -7.64 20.88
C GLU A 160 -15.82 -7.68 19.51
#